data_AF-A0A8S3BR33-F1
#
_entry.id   AF-A0A8S3BR33-F1
#
_cell.length_a   1.000
_cell.length_b   1.000
_cell.length_c   1.000
_cell.angle_alpha   90.00
_cell.angle_beta   90.00
_cell.angle_gamma   90.00
#
_symmetry.space_group_name_H-M   'P 1'
#
loop_
_entity.id
_entity.type
_entity.pdbx_description
1 polymer ?
#
loop_
_entity_poly.entity_id
_entity_poly.type
_entity_poly.pdbx_seq_one_letter_code
_entity_poly.pdbx_strand_id
1 'polypeptide(L)' 'TSCEVTDYPSPSTEDVYFILDEIKNYLSSDIQVRRGDVLAAWSGIRPLVLNPNKKDTQSIARNHIIHVSDSGLVTIG' A
#
# COMPACT_ATOMS: atom_id res chain seq x y z
N THR A 1 -8.19 -0.61 -9.04
CA THR A 1 -7.45 0.05 -10.14
C THR A 1 -6.01 -0.42 -10.06
N SER A 2 -5.33 -0.65 -11.19
CA SER A 2 -3.89 -0.96 -11.17
C SER A 2 -3.13 0.23 -10.60
N CYS A 3 -2.18 -0.02 -9.69
CA CYS A 3 -1.27 1.03 -9.21
C CYS A 3 -0.27 1.34 -10.32
N GLU A 4 -0.13 2.61 -10.71
CA GLU A 4 0.90 3.04 -11.64
C GLU A 4 2.27 2.98 -10.97
N VAL A 5 3.25 2.37 -11.63
CA VAL A 5 4.60 2.24 -11.09
C VAL A 5 5.38 3.51 -11.39
N THR A 6 5.86 4.18 -10.34
CA THR A 6 6.65 5.41 -10.41
C THR A 6 7.65 5.45 -9.25
N ASP A 7 8.80 6.08 -9.48
CA ASP A 7 9.80 6.34 -8.44
C ASP A 7 9.35 7.44 -7.45
N TYR A 8 8.34 8.23 -7.83
CA TYR A 8 7.83 9.35 -7.04
C TYR A 8 6.32 9.18 -6.77
N PRO A 9 5.92 8.15 -6.00
CA PRO A 9 4.52 8.00 -5.64
C PRO A 9 4.07 9.18 -4.78
N SER A 10 2.90 9.73 -5.10
CA SER A 10 2.28 10.82 -4.34
C SER A 10 0.86 10.41 -3.90
N PRO A 11 0.39 10.85 -2.73
CA PRO A 11 -0.99 10.66 -2.33
C PRO A 11 -1.94 11.32 -3.32
N SER A 12 -2.99 10.62 -3.72
CA SER A 12 -4.07 11.24 -4.50
C SER A 12 -5.00 12.05 -3.59
N THR A 13 -5.72 13.02 -4.17
CA THR A 13 -6.69 13.81 -3.40
C THR A 13 -7.87 12.93 -2.98
N GLU A 14 -8.24 12.00 -3.85
CA GLU A 14 -9.31 11.02 -3.69
C GLU A 14 -9.02 10.09 -2.51
N ASP A 15 -7.79 9.57 -2.38
CA ASP A 15 -7.39 8.72 -1.25
C ASP A 15 -7.40 9.49 0.07
N VAL A 16 -6.98 10.75 0.08
CA VAL A 16 -7.04 11.59 1.27
C VAL A 16 -8.50 11.80 1.68
N TYR A 17 -9.40 12.11 0.74
CA TYR A 17 -10.82 12.24 1.05
C TYR A 17 -11.45 10.93 1.49
N PHE A 18 -11.07 9.80 0.90
CA PHE A 18 -11.52 8.47 1.32
C PHE A 18 -11.16 8.21 2.78
N ILE A 19 -9.90 8.43 3.18
CA ILE A 19 -9.48 8.25 4.58
C ILE A 19 -10.22 9.22 5.49
N LEU A 20 -10.35 10.50 5.10
CA LEU A 20 -11.05 11.50 5.90
C LEU A 20 -12.54 11.19 6.07
N ASP A 21 -13.18 10.57 5.08
CA ASP A 21 -14.57 10.16 5.18
C ASP A 21 -14.74 8.94 6.09
N GLU A 22 -13.83 7.96 5.95
CA GLU A 22 -13.84 6.75 6.77
C GLU A 22 -13.66 7.07 8.27
N ILE A 23 -12.72 7.95 8.63
CA ILE A 23 -12.47 8.28 10.04
C ILE A 23 -13.66 8.98 10.72
N LYS A 24 -14.53 9.67 9.98
CA LYS A 24 -15.72 10.32 10.57
C LYS A 24 -16.65 9.31 11.24
N ASN A 25 -16.67 8.07 10.73
CA ASN A 25 -17.48 6.99 11.30
C ASN A 25 -16.97 6.54 12.69
N TYR A 26 -15.75 6.93 13.06
CA TYR A 26 -15.09 6.52 14.30
C TYR A 26 -14.88 7.66 15.30
N LEU A 27 -15.12 8.91 14.89
CA LEU A 27 -14.99 10.09 15.73
C LEU A 27 -16.35 10.50 16.30
N SER A 28 -16.33 11.20 17.43
CA SER A 28 -17.53 11.80 18.00
C SER A 28 -18.14 12.82 17.02
N SER A 29 -19.46 12.96 17.01
CA SER A 29 -20.19 13.75 16.01
C SER A 29 -19.89 15.26 16.07
N ASP A 30 -19.33 15.75 17.18
CA ASP A 30 -18.85 17.12 17.37
C ASP A 30 -17.46 17.36 16.78
N ILE A 31 -16.69 16.31 16.46
CA ILE A 31 -15.36 16.41 15.85
C ILE A 31 -15.50 16.28 14.32
N GLN A 32 -15.29 17.40 13.62
CA GLN A 32 -15.27 17.42 12.15
C GLN A 32 -13.84 17.63 11.64
N VAL A 33 -13.26 16.59 11.04
CA VAL A 33 -11.95 16.67 10.39
C VAL A 33 -12.14 17.09 8.94
N ARG A 34 -11.39 18.11 8.52
CA ARG A 34 -11.43 18.69 7.16
C ARG A 34 -10.10 18.50 6.46
N ARG A 35 -10.10 18.67 5.13
CA ARG A 35 -8.88 18.60 4.32
C ARG A 35 -7.78 19.58 4.78
N GLY A 36 -8.17 20.73 5.32
CA GLY A 36 -7.23 21.76 5.83
C GLY A 36 -6.54 21.36 7.14
N ASP A 37 -7.04 20.34 7.85
CA ASP A 37 -6.45 19.86 9.09
C ASP A 37 -5.33 18.82 8.81
N VAL A 38 -5.12 18.43 7.55
CA VAL A 38 -4.07 17.50 7.10
C VAL A 38 -2.76 18.25 6.89
N LEU A 39 -1.80 18.05 7.80
CA LEU A 39 -0.47 18.70 7.74
C LEU A 39 0.48 18.06 6.73
N ALA A 40 0.35 16.75 6.49
CA ALA A 40 1.19 16.00 5.56
C ALA A 40 0.49 14.71 5.12
N ALA A 41 0.88 14.19 3.96
CA ALA A 41 0.45 12.89 3.46
C ALA A 41 1.60 12.24 2.68
N TRP A 42 1.66 10.90 2.71
CA TRP A 42 2.67 10.10 2.01
C TRP A 42 2.00 8.88 1.37
N SER A 43 2.58 8.40 0.27
CA SER A 43 2.16 7.16 -0.37
C SER A 43 3.36 6.30 -0.71
N GLY A 44 3.10 5.02 -0.98
CA GLY A 44 4.14 4.04 -1.31
C GLY A 44 3.55 2.88 -2.10
N ILE A 45 4.40 2.25 -2.90
CA ILE A 45 4.04 1.08 -3.70
C ILE A 45 4.45 -0.17 -2.94
N ARG A 46 3.51 -1.10 -2.73
CA ARG A 46 3.82 -2.39 -2.13
C ARG A 46 4.42 -3.31 -3.20
N PRO A 47 5.67 -3.79 -3.05
CA PRO A 47 6.20 -4.83 -3.92
C PRO A 47 5.41 -6.12 -3.62
N LEU A 48 4.50 -6.48 -4.51
CA LEU A 48 3.74 -7.72 -4.37
C LEU A 48 4.54 -8.85 -5.00
N VAL A 49 4.89 -9.85 -4.20
CA VAL A 49 5.64 -11.00 -4.69
C VAL A 49 4.77 -11.82 -5.63
N LEU A 50 5.24 -12.02 -6.84
CA LEU A 50 4.72 -13.03 -7.74
C LEU A 50 5.57 -14.28 -7.53
N ASN A 51 4.99 -15.35 -6.99
CA ASN A 51 5.69 -16.64 -6.96
C ASN A 51 5.78 -17.17 -8.41
N PRO A 52 6.98 -17.29 -9.01
CA PRO A 52 7.11 -17.73 -10.40
C PRO A 52 6.59 -19.16 -10.63
N ASN A 53 6.38 -19.94 -9.56
CA ASN A 53 5.95 -21.34 -9.60
C ASN A 53 4.49 -21.56 -9.20
N LYS A 54 3.70 -20.52 -8.87
CA LYS A 54 2.27 -20.67 -8.52
C LYS A 54 1.39 -19.60 -9.18
N LYS A 55 0.32 -20.04 -9.84
CA LYS A 55 -0.70 -19.20 -10.48
C LYS A 55 -1.62 -18.43 -9.51
N ASP A 56 -1.64 -18.81 -8.24
CA ASP A 56 -2.66 -18.36 -7.29
C ASP A 56 -2.10 -17.29 -6.34
N THR A 57 -2.55 -16.05 -6.51
CA THR A 57 -2.00 -14.84 -5.88
C THR A 57 -2.61 -14.52 -4.51
N GLN A 58 -3.71 -15.19 -4.13
CA GLN A 58 -4.46 -14.90 -2.90
C GLN A 58 -3.73 -15.38 -1.63
N SER A 59 -2.91 -16.44 -1.71
CA SER A 59 -2.21 -17.03 -0.57
C SER A 59 -0.78 -16.48 -0.35
N ILE A 60 -0.29 -15.64 -1.26
CA ILE A 60 1.08 -15.09 -1.22
C ILE A 60 1.17 -13.80 -0.37
N ALA A 61 0.05 -13.15 -0.09
CA ALA A 61 0.00 -11.81 0.51
C ALA A 61 0.42 -11.71 2.00
N ARG A 62 1.02 -12.74 2.61
CA ARG A 62 1.35 -12.72 4.05
C ARG A 62 2.76 -13.19 4.43
N ASN A 63 3.59 -13.63 3.48
CA ASN A 63 4.94 -14.11 3.79
C ASN A 63 5.98 -13.54 2.83
N HIS A 64 7.17 -13.25 3.34
CA HIS A 64 8.34 -12.96 2.53
C HIS A 64 8.81 -14.22 1.81
N ILE A 65 9.15 -14.12 0.53
CA ILE A 65 9.74 -15.21 -0.23
C ILE A 65 11.25 -14.97 -0.31
N ILE A 66 12.03 -15.88 0.28
CA ILE A 66 13.49 -15.85 0.16
C ILE A 66 13.86 -16.85 -0.94
N HIS A 67 14.48 -16.36 -2.00
CA HIS A 67 15.06 -17.19 -3.06
C HIS A 67 16.59 -17.07 -3.02
N VAL A 68 17.27 -18.21 -3.04
CA VAL A 68 18.73 -18.28 -3.14
C VAL A 68 19.06 -18.97 -4.45
N SER A 69 19.79 -18.28 -5.33
CA SER A 69 20.24 -18.85 -6.60
C SER A 69 21.50 -19.70 -6.42
N ASP A 70 21.85 -20.50 -7.44
CA ASP A 70 23.05 -21.35 -7.43
C ASP A 70 24.35 -20.55 -7.27
N SER A 71 24.36 -19.26 -7.62
CA SER A 71 25.50 -18.35 -7.40
C SER A 71 25.59 -17.80 -5.98
N GLY A 72 24.60 -18.07 -5.13
CA GLY A 72 24.48 -17.56 -3.77
C GLY A 72 23.78 -16.20 -3.65
N LEU A 73 23.24 -15.63 -4.74
CA LEU A 73 22.44 -14.39 -4.65
C LEU A 73 21.15 -14.64 -3.87
N VAL A 74 20.92 -13.83 -2.82
CA VAL A 74 19.72 -13.85 -1.99
C VAL A 74 18.76 -12.76 -2.45
N THR A 75 17.55 -13.15 -2.85
CA THR A 75 16.47 -12.24 -3.26
C THR A 75 15.32 -12.34 -2.27
N ILE A 76 14.86 -11.18 -1.79
CA ILE A 76 13.69 -11.07 -0.91
C ILE A 76 12.53 -10.52 -1.75
N GLY A 77 11.50 -11.34 -1.88
CA GLY A 77 10.16 -10.92 -2.31
C GLY A 77 9.34 -10.53 -1.10
#